data_AF-A0A7S1D4N8-F1
#
_entry.id   AF-A0A7S1D4N8-F1
#
_cell.length_a   1.000
_cell.length_b   1.000
_cell.length_c   1.000
_cell.angle_alpha   90.00
_cell.angle_beta   90.00
_cell.angle_gamma   90.00
#
_symmetry.space_group_name_H-M   'P 1'
#
loop_
_entity.id
_entity.type
_entity.pdbx_description
1 polymer ?
#
loop_
_entity_poly.entity_id
_entity_poly.type
_entity_poly.pdbx_seq_one_letter_code
_entity_poly.pdbx_strand_id
1 'polypeptide(L)'
;GPEGLRKWLRVCIRFSVSRIVPPYRVHELKNIPMAPEWKQNRKTGRFYRQRQNQDGGIWGDAGLAGEDSESWISLCGGIDLVPSSSFGEIEGGRDIYPDYNHPNAIDGAPVWEVEDEEQVKVFAAPMSHGVPCVGYVVQEQSRPGRLRSELVEPIVRRNLDALKEIGFQVPMKAMAVIKNMPPGNAFTFPDGTVVSHEEAVEPPRAGRKVVICGDTCDARAIAGLAMDADVIVHEATNAYLPGLDRQTNLRQVTVDAMLHGHSTP
;
A
#
# COMPACT_ATOMS: atom_id res chain seq x y z
N GLY A 1 3.29 -9.41 -5.83
CA GLY A 1 4.17 -10.28 -5.00
C GLY A 1 5.49 -10.52 -5.71
N PRO A 2 6.43 -11.29 -5.15
CA PRO A 2 7.78 -11.43 -5.70
C PRO A 2 7.80 -12.14 -7.06
N GLU A 3 8.91 -12.00 -7.76
CA GLU A 3 9.19 -12.70 -9.01
C GLU A 3 9.00 -14.23 -8.88
N GLY A 4 8.35 -14.83 -9.88
CA GLY A 4 7.98 -16.24 -9.89
C GLY A 4 6.59 -16.53 -9.33
N LEU A 5 5.95 -15.59 -8.65
CA LEU A 5 4.62 -15.77 -8.07
C LEU A 5 3.57 -16.25 -9.10
N ARG A 6 3.56 -15.73 -10.33
CA ARG A 6 2.63 -16.18 -11.38
C ARG A 6 2.77 -17.66 -11.64
N LYS A 7 4.01 -18.09 -11.85
CA LYS A 7 4.32 -19.48 -12.15
C LYS A 7 3.94 -20.37 -10.97
N TRP A 8 4.25 -19.94 -9.75
CA TRP A 8 3.91 -20.66 -8.53
C TRP A 8 2.39 -20.83 -8.40
N LEU A 9 1.63 -19.74 -8.51
CA LEU A 9 0.17 -19.77 -8.44
C LEU A 9 -0.41 -20.69 -9.51
N ARG A 10 0.02 -20.54 -10.75
CA ARG A 10 -0.50 -21.35 -11.86
C ARG A 10 -0.16 -22.83 -11.70
N VAL A 11 1.03 -23.19 -11.21
CA VAL A 11 1.38 -24.59 -10.89
C VAL A 11 0.50 -25.08 -9.74
N CYS A 12 0.55 -24.42 -8.58
CA CYS A 12 -0.15 -24.87 -7.38
C CYS A 12 -1.65 -25.01 -7.60
N ILE A 13 -2.29 -23.99 -8.16
CA ILE A 13 -3.74 -23.95 -8.37
C ILE A 13 -4.18 -24.99 -9.41
N ARG A 14 -3.42 -25.18 -10.49
CA ARG A 14 -3.73 -26.21 -11.51
C ARG A 14 -3.59 -27.62 -10.95
N PHE A 15 -2.50 -27.92 -10.24
CA PHE A 15 -2.27 -29.26 -9.69
C PHE A 15 -3.22 -29.60 -8.55
N SER A 16 -3.58 -28.63 -7.72
CA SER A 16 -4.56 -28.83 -6.65
C SER A 16 -6.01 -28.74 -7.13
N VAL A 17 -6.24 -28.35 -8.39
CA VAL A 17 -7.56 -28.06 -8.96
C VAL A 17 -8.35 -27.05 -8.10
N SER A 18 -7.64 -26.16 -7.42
CA SER A 18 -8.24 -25.14 -6.57
C SER A 18 -8.78 -23.98 -7.41
N ARG A 19 -9.74 -23.23 -6.88
CA ARG A 19 -10.25 -22.03 -7.56
C ARG A 19 -10.28 -20.87 -6.57
N ILE A 20 -9.65 -19.76 -6.95
CA ILE A 20 -9.80 -18.51 -6.23
C ILE A 20 -11.12 -17.88 -6.70
N VAL A 21 -12.01 -17.62 -5.74
CA VAL A 21 -13.41 -17.23 -6.02
C VAL A 21 -13.52 -15.81 -6.58
N PRO A 22 -12.89 -14.77 -6.00
CA PRO A 22 -12.84 -13.47 -6.67
C PRO A 22 -11.90 -13.54 -7.88
N PRO A 23 -12.28 -12.93 -9.03
CA PRO A 23 -11.35 -12.73 -10.14
C PRO A 23 -10.09 -12.01 -9.67
N TYR A 24 -8.93 -12.49 -10.10
CA TYR A 24 -7.65 -11.92 -9.68
C TYR A 24 -6.68 -11.74 -10.84
N ARG A 25 -5.80 -10.75 -10.71
CA ARG A 25 -4.61 -10.57 -11.55
C ARG A 25 -3.38 -10.81 -10.71
N VAL A 26 -2.29 -11.20 -11.35
CA VAL A 26 -1.01 -11.42 -10.68
C VAL A 26 0.02 -10.42 -11.18
N HIS A 27 0.36 -9.48 -10.29
CA HIS A 27 1.47 -8.55 -10.47
C HIS A 27 2.73 -9.12 -9.81
N GLU A 28 3.85 -9.06 -10.54
CA GLU A 28 5.17 -9.49 -10.07
C GLU A 28 6.04 -8.27 -9.84
N LEU A 29 6.50 -8.10 -8.60
CA LEU A 29 7.51 -7.14 -8.23
C LEU A 29 8.87 -7.75 -8.58
N LYS A 30 9.57 -7.08 -9.47
CA LYS A 30 10.88 -7.47 -9.99
C LYS A 30 11.97 -6.83 -9.17
N ASN A 31 13.15 -7.45 -9.18
CA ASN A 31 14.36 -6.92 -8.56
C ASN A 31 14.20 -6.57 -7.06
N ILE A 32 13.47 -7.38 -6.29
CA ILE A 32 13.35 -7.17 -4.85
C ILE A 32 14.72 -7.43 -4.20
N PRO A 33 15.36 -6.41 -3.59
CA PRO A 33 16.65 -6.57 -2.95
C PRO A 33 16.51 -7.21 -1.57
N MET A 34 17.60 -7.77 -1.06
CA MET A 34 17.72 -8.04 0.38
C MET A 34 17.99 -6.75 1.13
N ALA A 35 17.51 -6.71 2.37
CA ALA A 35 17.87 -5.66 3.29
C ALA A 35 19.39 -5.63 3.56
N PRO A 36 20.02 -4.44 3.67
CA PRO A 36 21.47 -4.29 3.71
C PRO A 36 22.17 -5.04 4.86
N GLU A 37 21.46 -5.27 5.96
CA GLU A 37 21.93 -6.02 7.12
C GLU A 37 21.87 -7.54 6.94
N TRP A 38 21.31 -8.05 5.83
CA TRP A 38 21.26 -9.49 5.53
C TRP A 38 22.31 -9.88 4.50
N LYS A 39 23.04 -10.96 4.79
CA LYS A 39 24.07 -11.51 3.89
C LYS A 39 23.81 -12.97 3.58
N GLN A 40 24.11 -13.35 2.34
CA GLN A 40 24.07 -14.75 1.94
C GLN A 40 25.39 -15.45 2.28
N ASN A 41 25.31 -16.61 2.92
CA ASN A 41 26.45 -17.50 3.05
C ASN A 41 26.67 -18.23 1.72
N ARG A 42 27.80 -17.95 1.04
CA ARG A 42 28.14 -18.54 -0.26
C ARG A 42 28.21 -20.07 -0.28
N LYS A 43 28.52 -20.72 0.84
CA LYS A 43 28.63 -22.19 0.91
C LYS A 43 27.27 -22.86 1.12
N THR A 44 26.41 -22.25 1.92
CA THR A 44 25.13 -22.87 2.34
C THR A 44 23.91 -22.28 1.64
N GLY A 45 24.06 -21.19 0.89
CA GLY A 45 22.94 -20.42 0.30
C GLY A 45 22.07 -19.68 1.32
N ARG A 46 22.15 -20.03 2.61
CA ARG A 46 21.37 -19.43 3.71
C ARG A 46 21.73 -17.97 3.97
N PHE A 47 20.70 -17.16 4.20
CA PHE A 47 20.85 -15.79 4.65
C PHE A 47 21.02 -15.72 6.17
N TYR A 48 21.80 -14.75 6.63
CA TYR A 48 21.98 -14.44 8.03
C TYR A 48 22.10 -12.93 8.23
N ARG A 49 21.61 -12.46 9.37
CA ARG A 49 21.71 -11.05 9.75
C ARG A 49 23.10 -10.71 10.26
N GLN A 50 23.74 -9.71 9.69
CA GLN A 50 25.03 -9.20 10.13
C GLN A 50 24.83 -8.23 11.31
N ARG A 51 25.58 -8.44 12.40
CA ARG A 51 25.48 -7.62 13.62
C ARG A 51 26.22 -6.27 13.57
N GLN A 52 27.18 -6.10 12.65
CA GLN A 52 27.97 -4.88 12.47
C GLN A 52 27.47 -4.14 11.22
N ASN A 53 27.20 -2.83 11.37
CA ASN A 53 26.43 -1.92 10.51
C ASN A 53 24.92 -1.99 10.73
N GLN A 54 24.47 -1.37 11.83
CA GLN A 54 23.04 -1.13 12.09
C GLN A 54 22.52 0.09 11.30
N ASP A 55 23.43 0.98 10.86
CA ASP A 55 23.12 2.22 10.15
C ASP A 55 24.10 2.38 8.97
N GLY A 56 23.57 2.61 7.75
CA GLY A 56 24.37 3.02 6.60
C GLY A 56 24.65 1.97 5.50
N GLY A 57 23.94 0.85 5.49
CA GLY A 57 23.92 -0.04 4.33
C GLY A 57 22.98 0.50 3.25
N ILE A 58 23.39 0.45 1.98
CA ILE A 58 22.56 0.88 0.83
C ILE A 58 21.80 -0.34 0.31
N TRP A 59 20.52 -0.18 0.00
CA TRP A 59 19.72 -1.21 -0.67
C TRP A 59 20.33 -1.54 -2.04
N GLY A 60 20.53 -2.83 -2.29
CA GLY A 60 21.08 -3.30 -3.57
C GLY A 60 20.13 -2.97 -4.74
N ASP A 61 20.69 -2.87 -5.94
CA ASP A 61 19.97 -2.61 -7.19
C ASP A 61 19.53 -3.89 -7.93
N ALA A 62 20.17 -5.01 -7.63
CA ALA A 62 19.85 -6.33 -8.15
C ALA A 62 19.01 -7.16 -7.16
N GLY A 63 17.85 -7.64 -7.60
CA GLY A 63 17.07 -8.59 -6.81
C GLY A 63 17.67 -10.00 -6.83
N LEU A 64 17.30 -10.80 -5.84
CA LEU A 64 17.82 -12.17 -5.68
C LEU A 64 17.19 -13.20 -6.63
N ALA A 65 16.18 -12.84 -7.39
CA ALA A 65 15.46 -13.75 -8.29
C ALA A 65 16.23 -14.06 -9.60
N GLY A 66 17.56 -13.92 -9.60
CA GLY A 66 18.43 -14.30 -10.72
C GLY A 66 18.46 -15.81 -10.97
N GLU A 67 19.11 -16.21 -12.08
CA GLU A 67 19.25 -17.57 -12.61
C GLU A 67 19.87 -18.57 -11.61
N ASP A 68 19.13 -18.95 -10.59
CA ASP A 68 19.42 -20.14 -9.83
C ASP A 68 19.02 -21.33 -10.71
N SER A 69 20.02 -22.03 -11.25
CA SER A 69 19.84 -23.22 -12.10
C SER A 69 19.10 -24.35 -11.39
N GLU A 70 19.09 -24.35 -10.05
CA GLU A 70 18.36 -25.33 -9.23
C GLU A 70 17.00 -24.80 -8.73
N SER A 71 16.70 -23.52 -8.96
CA SER A 71 15.40 -22.96 -8.61
C SER A 71 14.30 -23.61 -9.44
N TRP A 72 13.19 -23.92 -8.77
CA TRP A 72 11.99 -24.45 -9.40
C TRP A 72 11.51 -23.54 -10.56
N ILE A 73 11.76 -22.22 -10.48
CA ILE A 73 11.44 -21.26 -11.54
C ILE A 73 12.18 -21.62 -12.83
N SER A 74 13.48 -21.92 -12.75
CA SER A 74 14.32 -22.31 -13.88
C SER A 74 13.96 -23.71 -14.40
N LEU A 75 13.58 -24.63 -13.50
CA LEU A 75 13.30 -26.03 -13.83
C LEU A 75 11.95 -26.26 -14.52
N CYS A 76 10.94 -25.40 -14.36
CA CYS A 76 9.70 -25.54 -15.14
C CYS A 76 9.67 -24.72 -16.46
N GLY A 77 10.81 -24.47 -17.11
CA GLY A 77 10.87 -23.71 -18.37
C GLY A 77 10.04 -24.29 -19.53
N GLY A 78 9.68 -25.59 -19.46
CA GLY A 78 8.86 -26.27 -20.48
C GLY A 78 7.35 -26.25 -20.23
N ILE A 79 6.86 -25.60 -19.17
CA ILE A 79 5.43 -25.58 -18.85
C ILE A 79 4.83 -24.25 -19.27
N ASP A 80 4.06 -24.27 -20.37
CA ASP A 80 3.23 -23.13 -20.77
C ASP A 80 2.02 -23.00 -19.82
N LEU A 81 2.05 -21.94 -19.02
CA LEU A 81 1.04 -21.63 -18.03
C LEU A 81 0.34 -20.32 -18.43
N VAL A 82 -0.48 -20.36 -19.45
CA VAL A 82 -1.39 -19.26 -19.80
C VAL A 82 -2.37 -18.98 -18.65
N PRO A 83 -2.68 -17.72 -18.31
CA PRO A 83 -3.73 -17.41 -17.35
C PRO A 83 -5.05 -18.10 -17.71
N SER A 84 -5.83 -18.50 -16.71
CA SER A 84 -7.07 -19.24 -16.94
C SER A 84 -8.19 -18.79 -16.01
N SER A 85 -9.28 -18.31 -16.61
CA SER A 85 -10.49 -17.88 -15.92
C SER A 85 -11.20 -19.04 -15.19
N SER A 86 -11.00 -20.29 -15.62
CA SER A 86 -11.45 -21.49 -14.93
C SER A 86 -10.93 -21.56 -13.49
N PHE A 87 -9.75 -20.98 -13.24
CA PHE A 87 -9.12 -20.91 -11.93
C PHE A 87 -9.24 -19.53 -11.25
N GLY A 88 -9.99 -18.60 -11.87
CA GLY A 88 -10.23 -17.24 -11.38
C GLY A 88 -9.22 -16.18 -11.87
N GLU A 89 -8.17 -16.58 -12.61
CA GLU A 89 -7.18 -15.63 -13.10
C GLU A 89 -7.74 -14.87 -14.31
N ILE A 90 -7.59 -13.55 -14.31
CA ILE A 90 -7.90 -12.67 -15.45
C ILE A 90 -6.61 -12.04 -15.99
N GLU A 91 -6.61 -11.68 -17.27
CA GLU A 91 -5.47 -11.02 -17.91
C GLU A 91 -5.20 -9.62 -17.32
N GLY A 92 -4.00 -9.08 -17.61
CA GLY A 92 -3.56 -7.75 -17.17
C GLY A 92 -2.56 -7.74 -16.01
N GLY A 93 -1.96 -8.88 -15.67
CA GLY A 93 -0.82 -8.93 -14.73
C GLY A 93 0.40 -8.20 -15.30
N ARG A 94 1.13 -7.48 -14.45
CA ARG A 94 2.29 -6.63 -14.85
C ARG A 94 3.56 -7.03 -14.12
N ASP A 95 4.70 -6.87 -14.78
CA ASP A 95 6.02 -6.85 -14.15
C ASP A 95 6.28 -5.41 -13.69
N ILE A 96 6.52 -5.24 -12.39
CA ILE A 96 6.65 -3.94 -11.75
C ILE A 96 8.07 -3.82 -11.21
N TYR A 97 8.78 -2.79 -11.66
CA TYR A 97 10.19 -2.58 -11.34
C TYR A 97 10.35 -1.52 -10.25
N PRO A 98 11.44 -1.57 -9.47
CA PRO A 98 11.68 -0.64 -8.39
C PRO A 98 12.00 0.77 -8.89
N ASP A 99 11.45 1.78 -8.23
CA ASP A 99 11.87 3.18 -8.31
C ASP A 99 12.71 3.55 -7.08
N TYR A 100 13.98 3.88 -7.31
CA TYR A 100 14.93 4.29 -6.25
C TYR A 100 14.90 5.81 -5.99
N ASN A 101 14.19 6.59 -6.80
CA ASN A 101 14.13 8.05 -6.68
C ASN A 101 12.77 8.53 -6.15
N HIS A 102 11.94 7.62 -5.65
CA HIS A 102 10.62 7.95 -5.14
C HIS A 102 10.72 8.97 -3.97
N PRO A 103 9.89 10.03 -3.93
CA PRO A 103 10.03 11.10 -2.92
C PRO A 103 9.86 10.65 -1.48
N ASN A 104 9.13 9.55 -1.26
CA ASN A 104 8.92 8.94 0.06
C ASN A 104 9.86 7.76 0.34
N ALA A 105 10.88 7.54 -0.50
CA ALA A 105 11.92 6.54 -0.23
C ALA A 105 12.77 6.97 0.97
N ILE A 106 13.08 6.03 1.86
CA ILE A 106 13.94 6.23 3.03
C ILE A 106 15.19 5.38 2.85
N ASP A 107 16.36 5.94 3.20
CA ASP A 107 17.66 5.25 3.15
C ASP A 107 18.01 4.63 1.78
N GLY A 108 17.50 5.22 0.69
CA GLY A 108 17.68 4.71 -0.67
C GLY A 108 16.91 3.42 -0.96
N ALA A 109 15.92 3.07 -0.12
CA ALA A 109 15.05 1.92 -0.36
C ALA A 109 14.21 2.13 -1.62
N PRO A 110 14.09 1.12 -2.50
CA PRO A 110 13.21 1.21 -3.64
C PRO A 110 11.73 1.21 -3.23
N VAL A 111 10.91 1.82 -4.08
CA VAL A 111 9.45 1.77 -4.00
C VAL A 111 8.90 1.16 -5.29
N TRP A 112 7.86 0.34 -5.18
CA TRP A 112 7.08 -0.12 -6.32
C TRP A 112 5.71 0.53 -6.30
N GLU A 113 5.32 1.21 -7.36
CA GLU A 113 3.93 1.59 -7.60
C GLU A 113 3.18 0.37 -8.15
N VAL A 114 2.44 -0.32 -7.29
CA VAL A 114 1.81 -1.61 -7.59
C VAL A 114 0.53 -1.42 -8.40
N GLU A 115 -0.29 -0.44 -7.99
CA GLU A 115 -1.56 -0.14 -8.64
C GLU A 115 -1.88 1.35 -8.50
N ASP A 116 -2.48 1.92 -9.55
CA ASP A 116 -3.00 3.30 -9.56
C ASP A 116 -4.38 3.28 -10.22
N GLU A 117 -5.39 3.04 -9.40
CA GLU A 117 -6.77 3.25 -9.80
C GLU A 117 -7.20 4.65 -9.34
N GLU A 118 -8.11 5.31 -10.09
CA GLU A 118 -8.54 6.70 -9.86
C GLU A 118 -8.87 7.05 -8.40
N GLN A 119 -9.25 6.06 -7.58
CA GLN A 119 -9.60 6.23 -6.17
C GLN A 119 -8.57 5.68 -5.18
N VAL A 120 -7.70 4.75 -5.60
CA VAL A 120 -6.79 4.03 -4.70
C VAL A 120 -5.45 3.77 -5.40
N LYS A 121 -4.38 4.16 -4.73
CA LYS A 121 -3.01 3.80 -5.08
C LYS A 121 -2.48 2.74 -4.13
N VAL A 122 -1.72 1.80 -4.66
CA VAL A 122 -1.03 0.76 -3.88
C VAL A 122 0.46 0.87 -4.14
N PHE A 123 1.23 1.00 -3.08
CA PHE A 123 2.69 1.01 -3.11
C PHE A 123 3.23 -0.21 -2.38
N ALA A 124 4.47 -0.60 -2.70
CA ALA A 124 5.23 -1.54 -1.91
C ALA A 124 6.64 -1.00 -1.63
N ALA A 125 7.22 -1.43 -0.51
CA ALA A 125 8.59 -1.15 -0.13
C ALA A 125 9.21 -2.42 0.47
N PRO A 126 10.54 -2.58 0.43
CA PRO A 126 11.16 -3.79 0.93
C PRO A 126 11.15 -3.82 2.46
N MET A 127 11.22 -5.03 3.03
CA MET A 127 11.25 -5.27 4.48
C MET A 127 12.51 -6.03 4.86
N SER A 128 13.01 -5.81 6.08
CA SER A 128 14.16 -6.55 6.59
C SER A 128 13.73 -7.91 7.16
N HIS A 129 13.96 -8.98 6.40
CA HIS A 129 13.63 -10.35 6.78
C HIS A 129 14.69 -11.34 6.26
N GLY A 130 14.61 -12.61 6.67
CA GLY A 130 15.55 -13.66 6.29
C GLY A 130 15.52 -14.07 4.81
N VAL A 131 14.53 -13.58 4.07
CA VAL A 131 14.38 -13.71 2.62
C VAL A 131 13.80 -12.40 2.07
N PRO A 132 13.84 -12.15 0.74
CA PRO A 132 13.22 -10.96 0.17
C PRO A 132 11.76 -10.85 0.57
N CYS A 133 11.43 -9.73 1.20
CA CYS A 133 10.12 -9.46 1.75
C CYS A 133 9.71 -8.02 1.42
N VAL A 134 8.41 -7.77 1.29
CA VAL A 134 7.86 -6.44 1.00
C VAL A 134 6.66 -6.18 1.91
N GLY A 135 6.47 -4.92 2.28
CA GLY A 135 5.22 -4.41 2.85
C GLY A 135 4.46 -3.63 1.80
N TYR A 136 3.15 -3.44 2.03
CA TYR A 136 2.26 -2.71 1.13
C TYR A 136 1.63 -1.51 1.83
N VAL A 137 1.46 -0.43 1.08
CA VAL A 137 0.69 0.75 1.51
C VAL A 137 -0.46 0.95 0.54
N VAL A 138 -1.68 0.86 1.04
CA VAL A 138 -2.91 1.12 0.30
C VAL A 138 -3.38 2.51 0.68
N GLN A 139 -3.38 3.43 -0.28
CA GLN A 139 -3.72 4.82 -0.08
C GLN A 139 -4.92 5.20 -0.95
N GLU A 140 -6.01 5.59 -0.31
CA GLU A 140 -7.14 6.19 -0.98
C GLU A 140 -6.84 7.66 -1.34
N GLN A 141 -7.38 8.11 -2.47
CA GLN A 141 -7.27 9.50 -2.88
C GLN A 141 -8.04 10.45 -1.97
N SER A 142 -7.51 11.67 -1.83
CA SER A 142 -8.21 12.72 -1.10
C SER A 142 -9.56 13.01 -1.76
N ARG A 143 -10.59 13.13 -0.93
CA ARG A 143 -11.96 13.38 -1.38
C ARG A 143 -12.27 14.87 -1.21
N PRO A 144 -13.11 15.46 -2.09
CA PRO A 144 -13.65 16.79 -1.85
C PRO A 144 -14.31 16.89 -0.47
N GLY A 145 -14.25 18.09 0.09
CA GLY A 145 -14.94 18.44 1.33
C GLY A 145 -16.44 18.21 1.24
N ARG A 146 -17.08 18.04 2.40
CA ARG A 146 -18.55 17.99 2.44
C ARG A 146 -19.10 19.40 2.32
N LEU A 147 -20.26 19.51 1.68
CA LEU A 147 -21.04 20.73 1.76
C LEU A 147 -21.54 20.88 3.20
N ARG A 148 -21.37 22.06 3.79
CA ARG A 148 -21.97 22.44 5.07
C ARG A 148 -23.45 22.70 4.86
N SER A 149 -24.21 21.62 4.72
CA SER A 149 -25.65 21.68 4.44
C SER A 149 -26.40 22.51 5.46
N GLU A 150 -25.98 22.47 6.73
CA GLU A 150 -26.56 23.26 7.83
C GLU A 150 -26.50 24.78 7.59
N LEU A 151 -25.48 25.25 6.86
CA LEU A 151 -25.31 26.67 6.50
C LEU A 151 -26.03 26.99 5.18
N VAL A 152 -25.89 26.13 4.18
CA VAL A 152 -26.33 26.41 2.80
C VAL A 152 -27.81 26.14 2.59
N GLU A 153 -28.35 25.08 3.19
CA GLU A 153 -29.74 24.66 3.00
C GLU A 153 -30.76 25.72 3.44
N PRO A 154 -30.62 26.40 4.60
CA PRO A 154 -31.54 27.48 4.99
C PRO A 154 -31.56 28.64 3.98
N ILE A 155 -30.42 28.97 3.37
CA ILE A 155 -30.28 30.04 2.38
C ILE A 155 -30.96 29.64 1.06
N VAL A 156 -30.79 28.39 0.63
CA VAL A 156 -31.50 27.86 -0.55
C VAL A 156 -33.01 27.85 -0.30
N ARG A 157 -33.45 27.42 0.89
CA ARG A 157 -34.88 27.34 1.26
C ARG A 157 -35.58 28.70 1.26
N ARG A 158 -34.91 29.77 1.71
CA ARG A 158 -35.52 31.12 1.66
C ARG A 158 -35.54 31.75 0.25
N ASN A 159 -34.76 31.19 -0.69
CA ASN A 159 -34.68 31.68 -2.08
C ASN A 159 -35.38 30.76 -3.10
N LEU A 160 -36.21 29.78 -2.68
CA LEU A 160 -36.74 28.74 -3.57
C LEU A 160 -37.45 29.29 -4.82
N ASP A 161 -38.35 30.26 -4.65
CA ASP A 161 -39.14 30.77 -5.76
C ASP A 161 -38.30 31.65 -6.69
N ALA A 162 -37.49 32.55 -6.14
CA ALA A 162 -36.56 33.37 -6.92
C ALA A 162 -35.52 32.52 -7.67
N LEU A 163 -35.05 31.40 -7.08
CA LEU A 163 -34.15 30.46 -7.75
C LEU A 163 -34.79 29.83 -8.99
N LYS A 164 -36.10 29.52 -8.96
CA LYS A 164 -36.82 29.02 -10.14
C LYS A 164 -36.89 30.06 -11.24
N GLU A 165 -37.17 31.32 -10.87
CA GLU A 165 -37.26 32.43 -11.82
C GLU A 165 -35.95 32.67 -12.56
N ILE A 166 -34.80 32.47 -11.90
CA ILE A 166 -33.47 32.60 -12.53
C ILE A 166 -32.97 31.32 -13.21
N GLY A 167 -33.82 30.29 -13.37
CA GLY A 167 -33.54 29.11 -14.20
C GLY A 167 -33.21 27.81 -13.47
N PHE A 168 -33.25 27.76 -12.12
CA PHE A 168 -33.16 26.49 -11.41
C PHE A 168 -34.51 25.74 -11.45
N GLN A 169 -34.65 24.79 -12.38
CA GLN A 169 -35.83 23.91 -12.43
C GLN A 169 -36.06 23.14 -11.12
N VAL A 170 -34.98 22.79 -10.41
CA VAL A 170 -35.00 22.21 -9.07
C VAL A 170 -34.09 23.06 -8.19
N PRO A 171 -34.62 23.99 -7.39
CA PRO A 171 -33.83 24.94 -6.59
C PRO A 171 -32.78 24.28 -5.69
N MET A 172 -33.06 23.10 -5.16
CA MET A 172 -32.09 22.33 -4.35
C MET A 172 -30.82 21.94 -5.11
N LYS A 173 -30.82 21.95 -6.45
CA LYS A 173 -29.60 21.78 -7.25
C LYS A 173 -28.61 22.93 -7.06
N ALA A 174 -29.02 24.08 -6.54
CA ALA A 174 -28.10 25.14 -6.13
C ALA A 174 -27.06 24.65 -5.12
N MET A 175 -27.43 23.72 -4.21
CA MET A 175 -26.48 23.11 -3.27
C MET A 175 -25.37 22.32 -3.98
N ALA A 176 -25.70 21.61 -5.07
CA ALA A 176 -24.71 20.89 -5.88
C ALA A 176 -23.83 21.84 -6.69
N VAL A 177 -24.40 22.94 -7.20
CA VAL A 177 -23.63 24.01 -7.86
C VAL A 177 -22.62 24.60 -6.88
N ILE A 178 -23.08 25.03 -5.69
CA ILE A 178 -22.24 25.60 -4.63
C ILE A 178 -21.11 24.64 -4.22
N LYS A 179 -21.44 23.36 -4.03
CA LYS A 179 -20.45 22.32 -3.67
C LYS A 179 -19.34 22.17 -4.73
N ASN A 180 -19.70 22.27 -6.01
CA ASN A 180 -18.79 22.02 -7.12
C ASN A 180 -18.13 23.29 -7.67
N MET A 181 -18.32 24.45 -7.02
CA MET A 181 -17.62 25.67 -7.42
C MET A 181 -16.11 25.52 -7.17
N PRO A 182 -15.26 26.12 -8.01
CA PRO A 182 -13.83 26.23 -7.72
C PRO A 182 -13.56 26.95 -6.39
N PRO A 183 -12.47 26.62 -5.68
CA PRO A 183 -11.99 27.42 -4.56
C PRO A 183 -11.78 28.89 -4.95
N GLY A 184 -12.13 29.81 -4.05
CA GLY A 184 -12.10 31.26 -4.28
C GLY A 184 -13.34 31.83 -4.96
N ASN A 185 -14.27 31.00 -5.44
CA ASN A 185 -15.53 31.46 -6.01
C ASN A 185 -16.62 31.61 -4.93
N ALA A 186 -17.64 32.40 -5.25
CA ALA A 186 -18.82 32.58 -4.41
C ALA A 186 -20.11 32.46 -5.22
N PHE A 187 -21.18 32.06 -4.55
CA PHE A 187 -22.53 32.02 -5.10
C PHE A 187 -23.36 33.16 -4.50
N THR A 188 -23.90 34.01 -5.37
CA THR A 188 -24.81 35.09 -4.98
C THR A 188 -26.25 34.64 -5.17
N PHE A 189 -27.00 34.59 -4.09
CA PHE A 189 -28.42 34.29 -4.10
C PHE A 189 -29.25 35.50 -4.55
N PRO A 190 -30.49 35.27 -5.05
CA PRO A 190 -31.39 36.36 -5.46
C PRO A 190 -31.69 37.41 -4.38
N ASP A 191 -31.69 37.00 -3.10
CA ASP A 191 -31.84 37.90 -1.95
C ASP A 191 -30.60 38.76 -1.65
N GLY A 192 -29.52 38.63 -2.44
CA GLY A 192 -28.26 39.33 -2.28
C GLY A 192 -27.27 38.65 -1.33
N THR A 193 -27.63 37.52 -0.73
CA THR A 193 -26.72 36.75 0.13
C THR A 193 -25.60 36.16 -0.71
N VAL A 194 -24.37 36.33 -0.26
CA VAL A 194 -23.19 35.74 -0.89
C VAL A 194 -22.67 34.63 0.02
N VAL A 195 -22.38 33.47 -0.56
CA VAL A 195 -21.75 32.35 0.14
C VAL A 195 -20.50 31.95 -0.63
N SER A 196 -19.34 32.04 0.02
CA SER A 196 -18.07 31.60 -0.59
C SER A 196 -17.94 30.08 -0.61
N HIS A 197 -17.07 29.56 -1.48
CA HIS A 197 -16.74 28.14 -1.49
C HIS A 197 -16.21 27.68 -0.12
N GLU A 198 -15.34 28.45 0.51
CA GLU A 198 -14.70 28.12 1.79
C GLU A 198 -15.67 28.17 2.98
N GLU A 199 -16.73 28.98 2.87
CA GLU A 199 -17.83 29.00 3.85
C GLU A 199 -18.76 27.81 3.65
N ALA A 200 -19.05 27.46 2.39
CA ALA A 200 -20.01 26.41 2.04
C ALA A 200 -19.44 25.00 2.10
N VAL A 201 -18.15 24.81 1.87
CA VAL A 201 -17.52 23.50 1.69
C VAL A 201 -16.39 23.34 2.71
N GLU A 202 -16.38 22.20 3.39
CA GLU A 202 -15.27 21.82 4.27
C GLU A 202 -13.95 21.69 3.48
N PRO A 203 -12.78 21.75 4.14
CA PRO A 203 -11.52 21.40 3.50
C PRO A 203 -11.55 19.99 2.87
N PRO A 204 -10.72 19.72 1.84
CA PRO A 204 -10.54 18.38 1.31
C PRO A 204 -10.24 17.38 2.43
N ARG A 205 -10.84 16.20 2.34
CA ARG A 205 -10.69 15.13 3.33
C ARG A 205 -9.62 14.18 2.83
N ALA A 206 -8.57 13.98 3.63
CA ALA A 206 -7.56 12.99 3.33
C ALA A 206 -8.22 11.62 3.10
N GLY A 207 -7.77 10.92 2.06
CA GLY A 207 -8.17 9.54 1.84
C GLY A 207 -7.54 8.65 2.91
N ARG A 208 -8.18 7.51 3.19
CA ARG A 208 -7.67 6.55 4.17
C ARG A 208 -6.39 5.89 3.70
N LYS A 209 -5.48 5.61 4.63
CA LYS A 209 -4.22 4.92 4.39
C LYS A 209 -4.07 3.71 5.31
N VAL A 210 -3.90 2.54 4.71
CA VAL A 210 -3.66 1.27 5.39
C VAL A 210 -2.29 0.73 5.01
N VAL A 211 -1.49 0.40 6.02
CA VAL A 211 -0.15 -0.19 5.85
C VAL A 211 -0.21 -1.64 6.29
N ILE A 212 0.34 -2.52 5.48
CA ILE A 212 0.44 -3.96 5.75
C ILE A 212 1.91 -4.33 5.65
N CYS A 213 2.57 -4.48 6.79
CA CYS A 213 3.93 -5.00 6.84
C CYS A 213 3.92 -6.51 6.57
N GLY A 214 4.85 -6.97 5.73
CA GLY A 214 5.24 -8.38 5.74
C GLY A 214 6.09 -8.69 6.98
N ASP A 215 6.50 -9.96 7.10
CA ASP A 215 7.42 -10.38 8.15
C ASP A 215 8.67 -9.51 8.13
N THR A 216 9.09 -9.04 9.30
CA THR A 216 10.19 -8.10 9.41
C THR A 216 10.77 -8.00 10.81
N CYS A 217 12.09 -7.78 10.90
CA CYS A 217 12.74 -7.28 12.10
C CYS A 217 12.96 -5.76 12.09
N ASP A 218 12.75 -5.10 10.95
CA ASP A 218 13.00 -3.67 10.75
C ASP A 218 12.19 -3.11 9.56
N ALA A 219 11.27 -2.20 9.87
CA ALA A 219 10.35 -1.58 8.92
C ALA A 219 10.79 -0.17 8.46
N ARG A 220 12.06 0.23 8.67
CA ARG A 220 12.55 1.58 8.30
C ARG A 220 12.29 1.95 6.83
N ALA A 221 12.46 1.01 5.91
CA ALA A 221 12.31 1.26 4.47
C ALA A 221 10.89 1.64 4.04
N ILE A 222 9.85 1.11 4.69
CA ILE A 222 8.45 1.46 4.38
C ILE A 222 7.98 2.71 5.14
N ALA A 223 8.73 3.18 6.14
CA ALA A 223 8.31 4.25 7.05
C ALA A 223 7.87 5.51 6.31
N GLY A 224 8.60 5.95 5.28
CA GLY A 224 8.25 7.13 4.49
C GLY A 224 6.89 7.03 3.78
N LEU A 225 6.56 5.87 3.23
CA LEU A 225 5.24 5.61 2.64
C LEU A 225 4.15 5.47 3.71
N ALA A 226 4.51 4.87 4.84
CA ALA A 226 3.63 4.56 5.95
C ALA A 226 3.28 5.76 6.84
N MET A 227 3.95 6.90 6.68
CA MET A 227 3.66 8.12 7.44
C MET A 227 2.18 8.49 7.35
N ASP A 228 1.60 8.91 8.48
CA ASP A 228 0.18 9.30 8.60
C ASP A 228 -0.80 8.19 8.20
N ALA A 229 -0.43 6.91 8.37
CA ALA A 229 -1.34 5.80 8.20
C ALA A 229 -2.46 5.83 9.26
N ASP A 230 -3.70 5.52 8.84
CA ASP A 230 -4.82 5.33 9.75
C ASP A 230 -4.71 3.98 10.48
N VAL A 231 -4.22 2.96 9.79
CA VAL A 231 -4.06 1.59 10.31
C VAL A 231 -2.74 1.00 9.83
N ILE A 232 -2.01 0.40 10.76
CA ILE A 232 -0.82 -0.41 10.47
C ILE A 232 -1.09 -1.84 10.94
N VAL A 233 -0.92 -2.78 10.02
CA VAL A 233 -0.89 -4.22 10.30
C VAL A 233 0.57 -4.64 10.34
N HIS A 234 1.06 -5.05 11.50
CA HIS A 234 2.45 -5.44 11.73
C HIS A 234 2.52 -6.82 12.38
N GLU A 235 3.52 -7.62 12.01
CA GLU A 235 3.81 -8.87 12.71
C GLU A 235 4.32 -8.61 14.13
N ALA A 236 4.24 -9.61 15.00
CA ALA A 236 4.77 -9.54 16.36
C ALA A 236 5.08 -10.96 16.85
N THR A 237 5.96 -11.64 16.12
CA THR A 237 6.15 -13.10 16.22
C THR A 237 6.58 -13.55 17.62
N ASN A 238 7.49 -12.82 18.26
CA ASN A 238 8.00 -13.17 19.58
C ASN A 238 7.55 -12.14 20.61
N ALA A 239 6.99 -12.58 21.74
CA ALA A 239 6.59 -11.70 22.84
C ALA A 239 7.27 -12.14 24.14
N TYR A 240 7.81 -11.17 24.89
CA TYR A 240 8.21 -11.40 26.28
C TYR A 240 7.04 -11.04 27.21
N LEU A 241 6.61 -11.98 28.03
CA LEU A 241 5.51 -11.82 28.98
C LEU A 241 6.05 -11.79 30.42
N PRO A 242 6.17 -10.59 31.03
CA PRO A 242 6.67 -10.46 32.39
C PRO A 242 5.88 -11.33 33.38
N GLY A 243 6.58 -12.14 34.18
CA GLY A 243 6.00 -13.03 35.18
C GLY A 243 5.64 -14.43 34.69
N LEU A 244 5.44 -14.62 33.38
CA LEU A 244 5.28 -15.94 32.76
C LEU A 244 6.63 -16.49 32.29
N ASP A 245 7.40 -15.65 31.61
CA ASP A 245 8.69 -16.02 31.03
C ASP A 245 9.82 -15.92 32.05
N ARG A 246 10.06 -17.02 32.78
CA ARG A 246 11.04 -17.07 33.89
C ARG A 246 12.48 -17.35 33.46
N GLN A 247 12.68 -17.87 32.25
CA GLN A 247 14.00 -18.33 31.76
C GLN A 247 14.62 -17.38 30.71
N THR A 248 13.93 -16.29 30.38
CA THR A 248 14.40 -15.32 29.38
C THR A 248 14.10 -13.91 29.86
N ASN A 249 14.48 -12.92 29.07
CA ASN A 249 14.18 -11.51 29.30
C ASN A 249 13.87 -10.84 27.95
N LEU A 250 13.26 -9.65 28.02
CA LEU A 250 12.89 -8.88 26.83
C LEU A 250 14.05 -8.76 25.83
N ARG A 251 15.26 -8.43 26.30
CA ARG A 251 16.43 -8.26 25.44
C ARG A 251 16.76 -9.53 24.65
N GLN A 252 16.77 -10.69 25.30
CA GLN A 252 17.06 -11.95 24.64
C GLN A 252 16.00 -12.29 23.59
N VAL A 253 14.71 -12.13 23.94
CA VAL A 253 13.58 -12.35 23.02
C VAL A 253 13.66 -11.43 21.81
N THR A 254 13.96 -10.14 22.01
CA THR A 254 14.14 -9.18 20.92
C THR A 254 15.33 -9.54 20.03
N VAL A 255 16.47 -9.91 20.61
CA VAL A 255 17.64 -10.34 19.82
C VAL A 255 17.32 -11.58 18.99
N ASP A 256 16.64 -12.55 19.58
CA ASP A 256 16.26 -13.78 18.88
C ASP A 256 15.25 -13.50 17.78
N ALA A 257 14.23 -12.66 18.01
CA ALA A 257 13.29 -12.23 16.97
C ALA A 257 14.04 -11.60 15.79
N MET A 258 14.91 -10.62 16.07
CA MET A 258 15.66 -9.92 15.04
C MET A 258 16.61 -10.83 14.26
N LEU A 259 17.24 -11.82 14.91
CA LEU A 259 18.12 -12.78 14.25
C LEU A 259 17.38 -13.68 13.25
N HIS A 260 16.08 -13.93 13.49
CA HIS A 260 15.21 -14.68 12.59
C HIS A 260 14.44 -13.78 11.61
N GLY A 261 14.69 -12.47 11.62
CA GLY A 261 14.00 -11.52 10.74
C GLY A 261 12.58 -11.19 11.16
N HIS A 262 12.28 -11.32 12.45
CA HIS A 262 10.98 -11.04 13.02
C HIS A 262 11.03 -9.93 14.08
N SER A 263 9.86 -9.47 14.49
CA SER A 263 9.71 -8.39 15.46
C SER A 263 9.08 -8.87 16.76
N THR A 264 9.13 -7.99 17.76
CA THR A 264 8.43 -8.12 19.03
C THR A 264 7.41 -7.00 19.17
N PRO A 265 6.32 -7.17 19.95
CA PRO A 265 5.40 -6.08 20.30
C PRO A 265 6.10 -4.88 20.94
#